data_AF-A0A6L3Y568-F1
#
_entry.id   AF-A0A6L3Y568-F1
#
_cell.length_a   1.000
_cell.length_b   1.000
_cell.length_c   1.000
_cell.angle_alpha   90.00
_cell.angle_beta   90.00
_cell.angle_gamma   90.00
#
_symmetry.space_group_name_H-M   'P 1'
#
loop_
_entity.id
_entity.type
_entity.pdbx_description
1 polymer ?
#
loop_
_entity_poly.entity_id
_entity_poly.type
_entity_poly.pdbx_seq_one_letter_code
_entity_poly.pdbx_strand_id
1 'polypeptide(L)'
;MTGFEKLICKYDMARFFLVSCSDDSGWLPDYQTLIVGILPLVVGFMGLLVAWMTLRQLSKQVNAQNQQLELQKQERDETKDQQRKAALICVPHALEEIHRYNLGCFRAWMAEDRKARPEPPHSALRVIMDAVPYVDDESFESFRELVVLSQVIEARIGSHRKIREHQRLQTMLADVAAMAYLTERLFEFSRMEVKTIPYVKPTRDNLEGALYHLGGPENVASPQISKRIGDALDKRFPPPRRDDQSSNSSSDED
;
A
#
# COMPACT_ATOMS: atom_id res chain seq x y z
N MET A 1 -0.87 -67.82 18.75
CA MET A 1 0.30 -67.64 17.86
C MET A 1 -0.21 -67.34 16.47
N THR A 2 0.20 -66.19 15.93
CA THR A 2 -0.49 -65.36 14.94
C THR A 2 0.06 -65.58 13.53
N GLY A 3 -0.76 -65.33 12.50
CA GLY A 3 -0.53 -65.66 11.08
C GLY A 3 0.66 -64.99 10.37
N PHE A 4 1.61 -64.42 11.10
CA PHE A 4 2.83 -63.83 10.56
C PHE A 4 3.87 -64.90 10.17
N GLU A 5 3.92 -66.04 10.87
CA GLU A 5 4.87 -67.13 10.56
C GLU A 5 4.58 -67.83 9.21
N LYS A 6 3.32 -67.89 8.80
CA LYS A 6 2.95 -68.51 7.51
C LYS A 6 3.26 -67.64 6.29
N LEU A 7 3.45 -66.32 6.47
CA LEU A 7 3.80 -65.42 5.36
C LEU A 7 5.30 -65.42 5.07
N ILE A 8 6.13 -65.70 6.08
CA ILE A 8 7.58 -65.76 5.96
C ILE A 8 8.03 -67.01 5.19
N CYS A 9 7.28 -68.12 5.27
CA CYS A 9 7.59 -69.35 4.52
C CYS A 9 7.20 -69.33 3.04
N LYS A 10 6.58 -68.25 2.51
CA LYS A 10 6.13 -68.17 1.12
C LYS A 10 7.07 -67.38 0.20
N TYR A 11 8.07 -66.68 0.75
CA TYR A 11 9.06 -65.94 -0.01
C TYR A 11 10.40 -66.68 -0.05
N ASP A 12 10.74 -67.20 -1.23
CA ASP A 12 11.95 -67.99 -1.54
C ASP A 12 13.28 -67.25 -1.24
N MET A 13 13.25 -65.94 -0.99
CA MET A 13 14.44 -65.17 -0.61
C MET A 13 14.97 -65.49 0.80
N ALA A 14 14.11 -65.97 1.73
CA ALA A 14 14.55 -66.30 3.09
C ALA A 14 15.38 -67.60 3.15
N ARG A 15 15.26 -68.48 2.15
CA ARG A 15 16.10 -69.69 2.05
C ARG A 15 17.53 -69.40 1.64
N PHE A 16 17.78 -68.27 0.99
CA PHE A 16 19.13 -67.90 0.54
C PHE A 16 20.05 -67.47 1.69
N PHE A 17 19.50 -66.99 2.81
CA PHE A 17 20.28 -66.47 3.94
C PHE A 17 20.53 -67.48 5.07
N LEU A 18 19.89 -68.66 5.05
CA LEU A 18 20.02 -69.65 6.15
C LEU A 18 20.77 -70.93 5.76
N VAL A 19 21.30 -71.05 4.54
CA VAL A 19 22.18 -72.17 4.14
C VAL A 19 23.64 -71.78 4.40
N SER A 20 23.97 -71.45 5.66
CA SER A 20 25.35 -71.23 6.11
C SER A 20 25.66 -72.02 7.37
N CYS A 21 25.22 -73.28 7.41
CA CYS A 21 25.86 -74.31 8.22
C CYS A 21 26.61 -75.25 7.26
N SER A 22 27.90 -74.97 7.05
CA SER A 22 28.84 -75.86 6.36
C SER A 22 29.60 -76.65 7.42
N ASP A 23 29.59 -77.96 7.26
CA ASP A 23 30.48 -78.92 7.91
C ASP A 23 31.87 -78.89 7.23
N ASP A 24 32.88 -79.35 7.96
CA ASP A 24 34.32 -79.25 7.65
C ASP A 24 34.77 -79.96 6.36
N SER A 25 35.63 -79.29 5.56
CA SER A 25 36.94 -79.78 5.08
C SER A 25 37.44 -79.04 3.82
N GLY A 26 38.71 -78.61 3.85
CA GLY A 26 39.52 -78.44 2.63
C GLY A 26 39.75 -77.02 2.08
N TRP A 27 40.75 -76.33 2.63
CA TRP A 27 41.76 -75.55 1.89
C TRP A 27 41.34 -74.45 0.88
N LEU A 28 40.35 -73.59 1.20
CA LEU A 28 40.27 -72.22 0.62
C LEU A 28 39.65 -71.22 1.62
N PRO A 29 40.37 -70.73 2.65
CA PRO A 29 39.80 -69.84 3.68
C PRO A 29 39.71 -68.35 3.28
N ASP A 30 40.41 -67.90 2.22
CA ASP A 30 40.68 -66.46 2.04
C ASP A 30 39.73 -65.70 1.08
N TYR A 31 38.87 -66.39 0.33
CA TYR A 31 37.96 -65.71 -0.60
C TYR A 31 36.61 -65.32 0.02
N GLN A 32 36.18 -66.00 1.09
CA GLN A 32 34.91 -65.71 1.76
C GLN A 32 34.93 -64.38 2.52
N THR A 33 36.04 -64.02 3.17
CA THR A 33 36.20 -62.71 3.86
C THR A 33 36.28 -61.54 2.88
N LEU A 34 36.86 -61.76 1.69
CA LEU A 34 36.93 -60.77 0.62
C LEU A 34 35.54 -60.47 0.01
N ILE A 35 34.72 -61.50 -0.20
CA ILE A 35 33.34 -61.35 -0.71
C ILE A 35 32.46 -60.61 0.30
N VAL A 36 32.62 -60.90 1.61
CA VAL A 36 31.88 -60.22 2.68
C VAL A 36 32.27 -58.74 2.82
N GLY A 37 33.51 -58.37 2.50
CA GLY A 37 33.95 -56.97 2.46
C GLY A 37 33.48 -56.17 1.23
N ILE A 38 33.31 -56.83 0.08
CA ILE A 38 32.93 -56.17 -1.19
C ILE A 38 31.42 -55.95 -1.31
N LEU A 39 30.60 -56.87 -0.81
CA LEU A 39 29.13 -56.76 -0.82
C LEU A 39 28.58 -55.43 -0.24
N PRO A 40 29.01 -54.97 0.96
CA PRO A 40 28.52 -53.70 1.51
C PRO A 40 28.96 -52.47 0.71
N LEU A 41 30.11 -52.51 0.02
CA LEU A 41 30.53 -51.44 -0.89
C LEU A 41 29.63 -51.35 -2.12
N VAL A 42 29.25 -52.50 -2.70
CA VAL A 42 28.33 -52.54 -3.85
C VAL A 42 26.93 -52.04 -3.46
N VAL A 43 26.43 -52.47 -2.29
CA VAL A 43 25.13 -52.00 -1.76
C VAL A 43 25.15 -50.50 -1.45
N GLY A 44 26.23 -50.01 -0.82
CA GLY A 44 26.42 -48.59 -0.55
C GLY A 44 26.49 -47.73 -1.82
N PHE A 45 27.19 -48.22 -2.85
CA PHE A 45 27.29 -47.54 -4.14
C PHE A 45 25.94 -47.47 -4.88
N MET A 46 25.18 -48.58 -4.87
CA MET A 46 23.83 -48.60 -5.42
C MET A 46 22.89 -47.64 -4.67
N GLY A 47 22.98 -47.57 -3.33
CA GLY A 47 22.23 -46.61 -2.52
C GLY A 47 22.53 -45.15 -2.88
N LEU A 48 23.82 -44.82 -3.10
CA LEU A 48 24.25 -43.48 -3.54
C LEU A 48 23.71 -43.12 -4.94
N LEU A 49 23.72 -44.07 -5.89
CA LEU A 49 23.16 -43.84 -7.22
C LEU A 49 21.65 -43.58 -7.19
N VAL A 50 20.90 -44.36 -6.42
CA VAL A 50 19.46 -44.14 -6.25
C VAL A 50 19.19 -42.79 -5.59
N ALA A 51 19.91 -42.44 -4.51
CA ALA A 51 19.77 -41.15 -3.84
C ALA A 51 20.10 -39.96 -4.76
N TRP A 52 21.10 -40.10 -5.62
CA TRP A 52 21.45 -39.07 -6.58
C TRP A 52 20.40 -38.91 -7.69
N MET A 53 19.82 -40.00 -8.18
CA MET A 53 18.71 -39.93 -9.14
C MET A 53 17.46 -39.30 -8.52
N THR A 54 17.10 -39.64 -7.29
CA THR A 54 15.94 -39.03 -6.60
C THR A 54 16.17 -37.55 -6.35
N LEU A 55 17.38 -37.13 -5.94
CA LEU A 55 17.76 -35.72 -5.83
C LEU A 55 17.60 -34.97 -7.15
N ARG A 56 18.03 -35.57 -8.27
CA ARG A 56 17.84 -34.97 -9.60
C ARG A 56 16.36 -34.83 -9.96
N GLN A 57 15.54 -35.81 -9.67
CA GLN A 57 14.09 -35.73 -9.93
C GLN A 57 13.40 -34.68 -9.05
N LEU A 58 13.74 -34.61 -7.76
CA LEU A 58 13.26 -33.60 -6.83
C LEU A 58 13.65 -32.19 -7.27
N SER A 59 14.90 -31.99 -7.70
CA SER A 59 15.35 -30.67 -8.19
C SER A 59 14.54 -30.18 -9.38
N LYS A 60 14.14 -31.08 -10.30
CA LYS A 60 13.28 -30.74 -11.44
C LYS A 60 11.87 -30.35 -10.99
N GLN A 61 11.31 -31.05 -10.01
CA GLN A 61 9.98 -30.74 -9.47
C GLN A 61 9.96 -29.39 -8.73
N VAL A 62 10.99 -29.10 -7.92
CA VAL A 62 11.13 -27.81 -7.22
C VAL A 62 11.25 -26.67 -8.23
N ASN A 63 12.05 -26.83 -9.29
CA ASN A 63 12.16 -25.81 -10.33
C ASN A 63 10.85 -25.59 -11.08
N ALA A 64 10.12 -26.66 -11.41
CA ALA A 64 8.80 -26.54 -12.04
C ALA A 64 7.76 -25.86 -11.13
N GLN A 65 7.80 -26.14 -9.83
CA GLN A 65 6.92 -25.51 -8.84
C GLN A 65 7.24 -24.03 -8.65
N ASN A 66 8.54 -23.67 -8.60
CA ASN A 66 8.97 -22.28 -8.50
C ASN A 66 8.53 -21.48 -9.74
N GLN A 67 8.64 -22.05 -10.94
CA GLN A 67 8.15 -21.40 -12.18
C GLN A 67 6.64 -21.15 -12.13
N GLN A 68 5.84 -22.11 -11.66
CA GLN A 68 4.40 -21.91 -11.50
C GLN A 68 4.08 -20.81 -10.48
N LEU A 69 4.85 -20.74 -9.39
CA LEU A 69 4.67 -19.68 -8.39
C LEU A 69 5.00 -18.29 -8.95
N GLU A 70 6.05 -18.18 -9.76
CA GLU A 70 6.43 -16.93 -10.43
C GLU A 70 5.35 -16.47 -11.42
N LEU A 71 4.82 -17.38 -12.25
CA LEU A 71 3.71 -17.08 -13.16
C LEU A 71 2.46 -16.63 -12.40
N GLN A 72 2.10 -17.31 -11.31
CA GLN A 72 0.95 -16.91 -10.49
C GLN A 72 1.16 -15.54 -9.83
N LYS A 73 2.38 -15.20 -9.40
CA LYS A 73 2.68 -13.86 -8.88
C LYS A 73 2.52 -12.81 -9.97
N GLN A 74 3.05 -13.08 -11.16
CA GLN A 74 2.94 -12.18 -12.30
C GLN A 74 1.48 -11.92 -12.69
N GLU A 75 0.65 -12.98 -12.84
CA GLU A 75 -0.78 -12.84 -13.14
C GLU A 75 -1.52 -12.04 -12.05
N ARG A 76 -1.17 -12.25 -10.78
CA ARG A 76 -1.75 -11.48 -9.66
C ARG A 76 -1.37 -10.01 -9.70
N ASP A 77 -0.13 -9.70 -10.07
CA ASP A 77 0.33 -8.31 -10.14
C ASP A 77 -0.28 -7.60 -11.36
N GLU A 78 -0.38 -8.28 -12.50
CA GLU A 78 -1.06 -7.76 -13.70
C GLU A 78 -2.56 -7.49 -13.44
N THR A 79 -3.25 -8.40 -12.75
CA THR A 79 -4.67 -8.20 -12.41
C THR A 79 -4.87 -7.05 -11.43
N LYS A 80 -4.00 -6.89 -10.43
CA LYS A 80 -4.03 -5.72 -9.52
C LYS A 80 -3.80 -4.41 -10.28
N ASP A 81 -2.82 -4.38 -11.18
CA ASP A 81 -2.52 -3.21 -11.99
C ASP A 81 -3.68 -2.83 -12.92
N GLN A 82 -4.35 -3.82 -13.52
CA GLN A 82 -5.55 -3.59 -14.33
C GLN A 82 -6.70 -3.02 -13.50
N GLN A 83 -6.96 -3.58 -12.31
CA GLN A 83 -7.99 -3.08 -11.40
C GLN A 83 -7.70 -1.66 -10.94
N ARG A 84 -6.45 -1.36 -10.60
CA ARG A 84 -6.00 0.00 -10.26
C ARG A 84 -6.24 0.97 -11.41
N LYS A 85 -5.83 0.63 -12.63
CA LYS A 85 -6.04 1.48 -13.81
C LYS A 85 -7.54 1.72 -14.05
N ALA A 86 -8.34 0.67 -13.99
CA ALA A 86 -9.79 0.76 -14.17
C ALA A 86 -10.44 1.70 -13.14
N ALA A 87 -10.03 1.60 -11.87
CA ALA A 87 -10.51 2.48 -10.81
C ALA A 87 -10.09 3.94 -11.03
N LEU A 88 -8.82 4.18 -11.42
CA LEU A 88 -8.28 5.52 -11.57
C LEU A 88 -8.81 6.28 -12.80
N ILE A 89 -9.33 5.61 -13.84
CA ILE A 89 -9.88 6.28 -15.04
C ILE A 89 -11.01 7.26 -14.69
N CYS A 90 -11.84 6.94 -13.70
CA CYS A 90 -12.96 7.80 -13.30
C CYS A 90 -12.57 8.91 -12.33
N VAL A 91 -11.41 8.79 -11.66
CA VAL A 91 -10.98 9.70 -10.60
C VAL A 91 -10.75 11.14 -11.09
N PRO A 92 -10.12 11.41 -12.26
CA PRO A 92 -9.94 12.79 -12.73
C PRO A 92 -11.27 13.54 -12.90
N HIS A 93 -12.31 12.84 -13.38
CA HIS A 93 -13.65 13.44 -13.53
C HIS A 93 -14.29 13.75 -12.17
N ALA A 94 -14.11 12.87 -11.18
CA ALA A 94 -14.57 13.11 -9.82
C ALA A 94 -13.81 14.28 -9.16
N LEU A 95 -12.48 14.34 -9.33
CA LEU A 95 -11.66 15.45 -8.82
C LEU A 95 -12.06 16.79 -9.43
N GLU A 96 -12.41 16.81 -10.72
CA GLU A 96 -12.92 18.01 -11.39
C GLU A 96 -14.27 18.48 -10.80
N GLU A 97 -15.19 17.57 -10.48
CA GLU A 97 -16.45 17.90 -9.80
C GLU A 97 -16.20 18.46 -8.39
N ILE A 98 -15.25 17.87 -7.65
CA ILE A 98 -14.78 18.35 -6.36
C ILE A 98 -14.14 19.75 -6.48
N HIS A 99 -13.34 19.98 -7.52
CA HIS A 99 -12.73 21.28 -7.79
C HIS A 99 -13.80 22.35 -8.04
N ARG A 100 -14.84 22.05 -8.84
CA ARG A 100 -15.97 22.95 -9.06
C ARG A 100 -16.74 23.25 -7.77
N TYR A 101 -16.92 22.27 -6.89
CA TYR A 101 -17.50 22.48 -5.58
C TYR A 101 -16.67 23.45 -4.73
N ASN A 102 -15.34 23.27 -4.68
CA ASN A 102 -14.43 24.15 -3.97
C ASN A 102 -14.52 25.59 -4.51
N LEU A 103 -14.56 25.74 -5.84
CA LEU A 103 -14.70 27.04 -6.50
C LEU A 103 -16.03 27.72 -6.13
N GLY A 104 -17.14 26.98 -6.12
CA GLY A 104 -18.43 27.49 -5.68
C GLY A 104 -18.43 27.92 -4.22
N CYS A 105 -17.79 27.13 -3.34
CA CYS A 105 -17.60 27.49 -1.93
C CYS A 105 -16.76 28.76 -1.76
N PHE A 106 -15.69 28.91 -2.55
CA PHE A 106 -14.84 30.09 -2.53
C PHE A 106 -15.61 31.34 -3.01
N ARG A 107 -16.38 31.24 -4.10
CA ARG A 107 -17.24 32.32 -4.59
C ARG A 107 -18.30 32.74 -3.57
N ALA A 108 -18.94 31.78 -2.92
CA ALA A 108 -19.88 32.05 -1.83
C ALA A 108 -19.21 32.79 -0.64
N TRP A 109 -17.97 32.42 -0.30
CA TRP A 109 -17.19 33.14 0.71
C TRP A 109 -16.82 34.57 0.28
N MET A 110 -16.44 34.77 -0.98
CA MET A 110 -16.14 36.11 -1.52
C MET A 110 -17.37 37.01 -1.48
N ALA A 111 -18.52 36.50 -1.89
CA ALA A 111 -19.80 37.20 -1.87
C ALA A 111 -20.39 37.38 -0.45
N GLU A 112 -19.79 36.75 0.56
CA GLU A 112 -20.32 36.67 1.93
C GLU A 112 -21.73 36.05 2.01
N ASP A 113 -22.15 35.33 0.98
CA ASP A 113 -23.47 34.69 0.89
C ASP A 113 -23.36 33.18 1.16
N ARG A 114 -23.97 32.74 2.25
CA ARG A 114 -24.00 31.33 2.65
C ARG A 114 -24.95 30.48 1.83
N LYS A 115 -26.02 31.07 1.32
CA LYS A 115 -27.07 30.35 0.58
C LYS A 115 -26.63 30.05 -0.86
N ALA A 116 -25.69 30.82 -1.39
CA ALA A 116 -25.09 30.61 -2.70
C ALA A 116 -24.12 29.41 -2.77
N ARG A 117 -23.98 28.62 -1.70
CA ARG A 117 -23.06 27.48 -1.70
C ARG A 117 -23.61 26.31 -2.51
N PRO A 118 -22.77 25.64 -3.33
CA PRO A 118 -23.17 24.43 -4.02
C PRO A 118 -23.48 23.29 -3.05
N GLU A 119 -24.27 22.33 -3.50
CA GLU A 119 -24.46 21.05 -2.81
C GLU A 119 -23.15 20.25 -2.78
N PRO A 120 -22.90 19.45 -1.73
CA PRO A 120 -21.70 18.61 -1.67
C PRO A 120 -21.65 17.59 -2.81
N PRO A 121 -20.46 17.32 -3.38
CA PRO A 121 -20.30 16.46 -4.55
C PRO A 121 -20.28 14.97 -4.15
N HIS A 122 -21.39 14.46 -3.61
CA HIS A 122 -21.49 13.09 -3.08
C HIS A 122 -21.17 12.01 -4.13
N SER A 123 -21.58 12.23 -5.38
CA SER A 123 -21.27 11.36 -6.52
C SER A 123 -19.76 11.21 -6.73
N ALA A 124 -19.05 12.34 -6.79
CA ALA A 124 -17.61 12.34 -6.95
C ALA A 124 -16.90 11.70 -5.77
N LEU A 125 -17.29 12.03 -4.53
CA LEU A 125 -16.70 11.43 -3.33
C LEU A 125 -16.88 9.92 -3.31
N ARG A 126 -18.01 9.40 -3.79
CA ARG A 126 -18.22 7.96 -3.92
C ARG A 126 -17.23 7.32 -4.89
N VAL A 127 -16.99 7.95 -6.04
CA VAL A 127 -15.96 7.48 -7.00
C VAL A 127 -14.57 7.45 -6.35
N ILE A 128 -14.23 8.48 -5.57
CA ILE A 128 -12.97 8.50 -4.80
C ILE A 128 -12.92 7.32 -3.82
N MET A 129 -13.96 7.13 -3.02
CA MET A 129 -14.05 6.02 -2.04
C MET A 129 -13.97 4.63 -2.70
N ASP A 130 -14.61 4.45 -3.85
CA ASP A 130 -14.60 3.19 -4.58
C ASP A 130 -13.22 2.88 -5.20
N ALA A 131 -12.38 3.90 -5.43
CA ALA A 131 -11.01 3.74 -5.91
C ALA A 131 -9.99 3.39 -4.81
N VAL A 132 -10.29 3.73 -3.55
CA VAL A 132 -9.42 3.54 -2.38
C VAL A 132 -8.88 2.11 -2.22
N PRO A 133 -9.65 1.02 -2.42
CA PRO A 133 -9.15 -0.34 -2.24
C PRO A 133 -8.06 -0.76 -3.24
N TYR A 134 -7.87 0.02 -4.31
CA TYR A 134 -6.97 -0.31 -5.42
C TYR A 134 -5.69 0.55 -5.45
N VAL A 135 -5.53 1.47 -4.49
CA VAL A 135 -4.33 2.30 -4.36
C VAL A 135 -3.39 1.74 -3.30
N ASP A 136 -2.12 2.15 -3.35
CA ASP A 136 -1.13 1.81 -2.33
C ASP A 136 -1.38 2.59 -1.02
N ASP A 137 -0.82 2.09 0.09
CA ASP A 137 -1.06 2.61 1.43
C ASP A 137 -0.68 4.11 1.59
N GLU A 138 0.35 4.58 0.88
CA GLU A 138 0.73 6.00 0.94
C GLU A 138 -0.27 6.90 0.22
N SER A 139 -0.75 6.45 -0.95
CA SER A 139 -1.79 7.13 -1.72
C SER A 139 -3.15 7.07 -1.02
N PHE A 140 -3.43 5.97 -0.31
CA PHE A 140 -4.64 5.80 0.49
C PHE A 140 -4.83 6.96 1.47
N GLU A 141 -3.77 7.39 2.16
CA GLU A 141 -3.86 8.50 3.11
C GLU A 141 -4.28 9.82 2.46
N SER A 142 -3.83 10.09 1.22
CA SER A 142 -4.24 11.27 0.46
C SER A 142 -5.73 11.23 0.11
N PHE A 143 -6.24 10.08 -0.32
CA PHE A 143 -7.67 9.89 -0.63
C PHE A 143 -8.53 9.98 0.64
N ARG A 144 -8.08 9.34 1.73
CA ARG A 144 -8.72 9.36 3.03
C ARG A 144 -8.83 10.78 3.55
N GLU A 145 -7.75 11.56 3.52
CA GLU A 145 -7.77 12.93 4.01
C GLU A 145 -8.70 13.83 3.18
N LEU A 146 -8.75 13.65 1.85
CA LEU A 146 -9.69 14.38 1.00
C LEU A 146 -11.15 14.14 1.44
N VAL A 147 -11.50 12.88 1.68
CA VAL A 147 -12.84 12.49 2.15
C VAL A 147 -13.13 13.08 3.54
N VAL A 148 -12.18 12.98 4.46
CA VAL A 148 -12.31 13.54 5.82
C VAL A 148 -12.52 15.05 5.77
N LEU A 149 -11.79 15.78 4.93
CA LEU A 149 -11.97 17.22 4.79
C LEU A 149 -13.35 17.57 4.24
N SER A 150 -13.87 16.83 3.26
CA SER A 150 -15.24 17.05 2.77
C SER A 150 -16.27 16.88 3.89
N GLN A 151 -16.14 15.81 4.68
CA GLN A 151 -17.03 15.55 5.82
C GLN A 151 -16.91 16.64 6.89
N VAL A 152 -15.70 17.14 7.16
CA VAL A 152 -15.47 18.25 8.11
C VAL A 152 -16.15 19.52 7.62
N ILE A 153 -16.00 19.85 6.33
CA ILE A 153 -16.67 21.00 5.73
C ILE A 153 -18.18 20.86 5.92
N GLU A 154 -18.77 19.74 5.49
CA GLU A 154 -20.20 19.43 5.61
C GLU A 154 -20.71 19.51 7.05
N ALA A 155 -20.01 18.88 8.00
CA ALA A 155 -20.36 18.93 9.42
C ALA A 155 -20.34 20.37 9.96
N ARG A 156 -19.37 21.18 9.51
CA ARG A 156 -19.34 22.61 9.82
C ARG A 156 -20.45 23.39 9.13
N ILE A 157 -21.11 22.90 8.07
CA ILE A 157 -22.32 23.51 7.46
C ILE A 157 -23.58 23.08 8.22
N GLY A 158 -23.69 21.82 8.63
CA GLY A 158 -24.85 21.30 9.35
C GLY A 158 -24.92 21.73 10.83
N SER A 159 -23.78 22.12 11.42
CA SER A 159 -23.71 22.53 12.83
C SER A 159 -24.53 23.80 13.12
N HIS A 160 -25.52 23.67 14.01
CA HIS A 160 -26.35 24.77 14.53
C HIS A 160 -25.69 25.52 15.71
N ARG A 161 -24.41 25.26 16.02
CA ARG A 161 -23.73 25.91 17.15
C ARG A 161 -23.66 27.43 16.95
N LYS A 162 -23.81 28.18 18.06
CA LYS A 162 -23.72 29.64 18.19
C LYS A 162 -22.30 30.19 17.95
N ILE A 163 -21.65 29.83 16.84
CA ILE A 163 -20.39 30.45 16.42
C ILE A 163 -20.73 31.74 15.67
N ARG A 164 -20.01 32.83 15.97
CA ARG A 164 -20.18 34.11 15.26
C ARG A 164 -19.99 33.90 13.75
N GLU A 165 -20.87 34.52 12.98
CA GLU A 165 -21.05 34.24 11.56
C GLU A 165 -19.75 34.30 10.74
N HIS A 166 -19.00 35.38 10.99
CA HIS A 166 -17.73 35.68 10.36
C HIS A 166 -16.63 34.67 10.72
N GLN A 167 -16.61 34.16 11.96
CA GLN A 167 -15.60 33.17 12.37
C GLN A 167 -15.78 31.83 11.63
N ARG A 168 -17.02 31.42 11.39
CA ARG A 168 -17.35 30.19 10.67
C ARG A 168 -16.94 30.24 9.19
N LEU A 169 -17.16 31.39 8.53
CA LEU A 169 -16.75 31.59 7.14
C LEU A 169 -15.22 31.55 7.00
N GLN A 170 -14.49 32.18 7.93
CA GLN A 170 -13.03 32.19 7.90
C GLN A 170 -12.41 30.80 8.13
N THR A 171 -12.92 30.02 9.09
CA THR A 171 -12.44 28.64 9.28
C THR A 171 -12.75 27.76 8.08
N MET A 172 -13.93 27.95 7.47
CA MET A 172 -14.31 27.20 6.28
C MET A 172 -13.41 27.50 5.09
N LEU A 173 -12.94 28.74 4.92
CA LEU A 173 -12.01 29.08 3.84
C LEU A 173 -10.71 28.25 3.93
N ALA A 174 -10.17 28.10 5.15
CA ALA A 174 -8.97 27.29 5.36
C ALA A 174 -9.21 25.79 5.07
N ASP A 175 -10.42 25.29 5.32
CA ASP A 175 -10.80 23.90 4.99
C ASP A 175 -10.95 23.74 3.46
N VAL A 176 -11.60 24.70 2.78
CA VAL A 176 -11.73 24.73 1.30
C VAL A 176 -10.36 24.81 0.64
N ALA A 177 -9.45 25.63 1.16
CA ALA A 177 -8.08 25.73 0.66
C ALA A 177 -7.34 24.39 0.77
N ALA A 178 -7.48 23.70 1.92
CA ALA A 178 -6.84 22.40 2.13
C ALA A 178 -7.42 21.33 1.19
N MET A 179 -8.73 21.35 0.97
CA MET A 179 -9.41 20.45 0.03
C MET A 179 -8.98 20.73 -1.41
N ALA A 180 -8.87 22.00 -1.81
CA ALA A 180 -8.38 22.41 -3.13
C ALA A 180 -6.93 21.96 -3.36
N TYR A 181 -6.04 22.20 -2.39
CA TYR A 181 -4.64 21.74 -2.44
C TYR A 181 -4.53 20.21 -2.63
N LEU A 182 -5.30 19.42 -1.88
CA LEU A 182 -5.27 17.96 -2.04
C LEU A 182 -5.87 17.51 -3.37
N THR A 183 -6.91 18.19 -3.85
CA THR A 183 -7.53 17.90 -5.15
C THR A 183 -6.53 18.14 -6.28
N GLU A 184 -5.79 19.26 -6.25
CA GLU A 184 -4.74 19.57 -7.21
C GLU A 184 -3.66 18.49 -7.25
N ARG A 185 -3.16 18.08 -6.07
CA ARG A 185 -2.17 17.01 -5.95
C ARG A 185 -2.65 15.68 -6.53
N LEU A 186 -3.90 15.32 -6.25
CA LEU A 186 -4.46 14.05 -6.69
C LEU A 186 -4.66 13.96 -8.22
N PHE A 187 -4.65 15.08 -8.95
CA PHE A 187 -4.77 15.04 -10.41
C PHE A 187 -3.60 14.28 -11.07
N GLU A 188 -2.35 14.57 -10.70
CA GLU A 188 -1.17 13.90 -11.27
C GLU A 188 -1.23 12.37 -11.04
N PHE A 189 -1.62 11.97 -9.82
CA PHE A 189 -1.79 10.57 -9.48
C PHE A 189 -2.94 9.91 -10.25
N SER A 190 -4.09 10.59 -10.35
CA SER A 190 -5.26 10.08 -11.06
C SER A 190 -5.03 9.92 -12.57
N ARG A 191 -4.15 10.74 -13.14
CA ARG A 191 -3.68 10.63 -14.53
C ARG A 191 -2.60 9.56 -14.72
N MET A 192 -2.22 8.87 -13.65
CA MET A 192 -1.17 7.85 -13.62
C MET A 192 0.20 8.39 -14.05
N GLU A 193 0.42 9.70 -13.90
CA GLU A 193 1.72 10.35 -14.15
C GLU A 193 2.72 9.98 -13.04
N VAL A 194 2.22 9.77 -11.83
CA VAL A 194 2.97 9.29 -10.67
C VAL A 194 2.40 7.98 -10.12
N LYS A 195 3.28 7.07 -9.67
CA LYS A 195 2.88 5.75 -9.17
C LYS A 195 2.29 5.79 -7.75
N THR A 196 2.73 6.74 -6.93
CA THR A 196 2.34 6.88 -5.53
C THR A 196 2.25 8.36 -5.18
N ILE A 197 1.30 8.74 -4.32
CA ILE A 197 1.14 10.11 -3.84
C ILE A 197 0.99 10.18 -2.31
N PRO A 198 2.10 10.37 -1.58
CA PRO A 198 2.02 10.44 -0.13
C PRO A 198 1.26 11.70 0.31
N TYR A 199 0.52 11.56 1.41
CA TYR A 199 -0.12 12.70 2.05
C TYR A 199 0.94 13.65 2.61
N VAL A 200 0.88 14.91 2.18
CA VAL A 200 1.71 15.98 2.70
C VAL A 200 0.81 17.02 3.32
N LYS A 201 0.92 17.18 4.64
CA LYS A 201 0.17 18.19 5.39
C LYS A 201 0.45 19.58 4.78
N PRO A 202 -0.58 20.35 4.43
CA PRO A 202 -0.39 21.65 3.79
C PRO A 202 0.23 22.67 4.76
N THR A 203 1.16 23.45 4.24
CA THR A 203 1.69 24.67 4.87
C THR A 203 0.77 25.85 4.60
N ARG A 204 1.00 26.99 5.28
CA ARG A 204 0.29 28.25 5.03
C ARG A 204 0.40 28.66 3.57
N ASP A 205 1.62 28.63 3.02
CA ASP A 205 1.92 29.03 1.64
C ASP A 205 1.22 28.11 0.62
N ASN A 206 1.15 26.80 0.89
CA ASN A 206 0.42 25.87 0.04
C ASN A 206 -1.07 26.20 -0.04
N LEU A 207 -1.68 26.59 1.10
CA LEU A 207 -3.09 26.98 1.13
C LEU A 207 -3.33 28.32 0.46
N GLU A 208 -2.43 29.28 0.61
CA GLU A 208 -2.49 30.55 -0.13
C GLU A 208 -2.43 30.27 -1.64
N GLY A 209 -1.43 29.51 -2.09
CA GLY A 209 -1.28 29.12 -3.50
C GLY A 209 -2.52 28.44 -4.07
N ALA A 210 -3.09 27.47 -3.35
CA ALA A 210 -4.32 26.80 -3.76
C ALA A 210 -5.51 27.77 -3.87
N LEU A 211 -5.62 28.77 -2.99
CA LEU A 211 -6.64 29.80 -3.09
C LEU A 211 -6.41 30.75 -4.28
N TYR A 212 -5.16 31.09 -4.60
CA TYR A 212 -4.81 31.86 -5.80
C TYR A 212 -5.17 31.11 -7.08
N HIS A 213 -4.86 29.82 -7.16
CA HIS A 213 -5.24 28.97 -8.30
C HIS A 213 -6.77 28.84 -8.43
N LEU A 214 -7.46 28.63 -7.31
CA LEU A 214 -8.91 28.48 -7.28
C LEU A 214 -9.64 29.78 -7.64
N GLY A 215 -9.22 30.91 -7.09
CA GLY A 215 -9.86 32.21 -7.30
C GLY A 215 -9.46 32.92 -8.59
N GLY A 216 -8.30 32.57 -9.14
CA GLY A 216 -7.64 33.33 -10.21
C GLY A 216 -6.94 34.59 -9.66
N PRO A 217 -5.80 34.99 -10.26
CA PRO A 217 -4.97 36.08 -9.75
C PRO A 217 -5.73 37.41 -9.67
N GLU A 218 -6.64 37.68 -10.60
CA GLU A 218 -7.41 38.93 -10.66
C GLU A 218 -8.35 39.12 -9.46
N ASN A 219 -9.01 38.04 -9.01
CA ASN A 219 -9.95 38.12 -7.89
C ASN A 219 -9.23 38.20 -6.54
N VAL A 220 -8.07 37.56 -6.42
CA VAL A 220 -7.31 37.49 -5.16
C VAL A 220 -6.36 38.68 -4.97
N ALA A 221 -5.96 39.35 -6.06
CA ALA A 221 -5.09 40.53 -6.02
C ALA A 221 -5.73 41.78 -5.37
N SER A 222 -7.04 41.78 -5.12
CA SER A 222 -7.69 42.86 -4.36
C SER A 222 -7.10 42.92 -2.94
N PRO A 223 -6.58 44.08 -2.48
CA PRO A 223 -5.98 44.21 -1.14
C PRO A 223 -6.93 43.80 -0.01
N GLN A 224 -8.23 44.00 -0.19
CA GLN A 224 -9.25 43.64 0.79
C GLN A 224 -9.43 42.12 0.87
N ILE A 225 -9.44 41.43 -0.27
CA ILE A 225 -9.61 39.97 -0.34
C ILE A 225 -8.35 39.27 0.16
N SER A 226 -7.18 39.73 -0.27
CA SER A 226 -5.88 39.22 0.22
C SER A 226 -5.77 39.33 1.74
N LYS A 227 -6.13 40.48 2.33
CA LYS A 227 -6.17 40.64 3.79
C LYS A 227 -7.14 39.66 4.45
N ARG A 228 -8.36 39.53 3.91
CA ARG A 228 -9.36 38.59 4.46
C ARG A 228 -8.90 37.13 4.41
N ILE A 229 -8.16 36.75 3.36
CA ILE A 229 -7.53 35.42 3.23
C ILE A 229 -6.46 35.25 4.31
N GLY A 230 -5.58 36.24 4.48
CA GLY A 230 -4.58 36.23 5.56
C GLY A 230 -5.22 36.05 6.94
N ASP A 231 -6.23 36.86 7.26
CA ASP A 231 -6.98 36.77 8.52
C ASP A 231 -7.66 35.40 8.71
N ALA A 232 -8.01 34.70 7.62
CA ALA A 232 -8.58 33.37 7.66
C ALA A 232 -7.54 32.30 7.99
N LEU A 233 -6.40 32.37 7.31
CA LEU A 233 -5.31 31.41 7.42
C LEU A 233 -4.56 31.55 8.74
N ASP A 234 -4.43 32.77 9.27
CA ASP A 234 -3.77 33.03 10.56
C ASP A 234 -4.50 32.36 11.74
N LYS A 235 -5.78 32.02 11.59
CA LYS A 235 -6.50 31.22 12.60
C LYS A 235 -6.02 29.77 12.66
N ARG A 236 -5.56 29.24 11.52
CA ARG A 236 -5.05 27.88 11.40
C ARG A 236 -3.53 27.83 11.59
N PHE A 237 -2.84 28.89 11.17
CA PHE A 237 -1.39 29.07 11.25
C PHE A 237 -1.09 30.39 11.97
N PRO A 238 -1.24 30.45 13.31
CA PRO A 238 -0.98 31.68 14.04
C PRO A 238 0.48 32.10 13.87
N PRO A 239 0.75 33.41 13.69
CA PRO A 239 2.11 33.90 13.62
C PRO A 239 2.86 33.57 14.93
N PRO A 240 4.18 33.36 14.87
CA PRO A 240 4.99 33.13 16.07
C PRO A 240 4.79 34.30 17.05
N ARG A 241 4.65 33.98 18.34
CA ARG A 241 4.44 35.01 19.38
C ARG A 241 5.70 35.88 19.45
N ARG A 242 5.52 37.20 19.55
CA ARG A 242 6.63 38.17 19.63
C ARG A 242 7.58 37.91 20.81
N ASP A 243 7.12 37.20 21.83
CA ASP A 243 7.91 36.85 23.02
C ASP A 243 8.96 35.76 22.76
N ASP A 244 8.87 35.02 21.64
CA ASP A 244 9.83 33.97 21.28
C ASP A 244 11.03 34.52 20.48
N GLN A 245 11.04 35.81 20.11
CA GLN A 245 12.13 36.45 19.36
C GLN A 245 13.12 37.23 20.24
N SER A 246 12.79 37.50 21.50
CA SER A 246 13.65 38.27 22.42
C SER A 246 14.69 37.41 23.16
N SER A 247 14.65 36.09 23.04
CA SER A 247 15.58 35.16 23.70
C SER A 247 16.78 34.74 22.83
N ASN A 248 16.85 35.16 21.57
CA ASN A 248 17.95 34.81 20.64
C ASN A 248 18.86 35.99 20.25
N SER A 249 18.70 37.16 20.86
CA SER A 249 19.49 38.36 20.52
C SER A 249 20.48 38.79 21.61
N SER A 250 20.83 37.93 22.58
CA SER A 250 21.72 38.29 23.71
C SER A 250 23.02 37.48 23.78
N SER A 251 23.44 36.86 22.68
CA SER A 251 24.57 35.93 22.68
C SER A 251 25.57 36.23 21.57
N ASP A 252 25.90 37.49 21.30
CA ASP A 252 27.03 37.89 20.44
C ASP A 252 27.41 39.35 20.75
N GLU A 253 28.01 39.59 21.92
CA GLU A 253 28.90 40.74 22.17
C GLU A 253 30.11 40.20 22.97
N ASP A 254 31.16 39.82 22.24
CA ASP A 254 32.55 39.73 22.71
C ASP A 254 33.37 40.86 22.05
#